data_AF-A0A150V114-F1
#
_entry.id   AF-A0A150V114-F1
#
_cell.length_a   1.000
_cell.length_b   1.000
_cell.length_c   1.000
_cell.angle_alpha   90.00
_cell.angle_beta   90.00
_cell.angle_gamma   90.00
#
_symmetry.space_group_name_H-M   'P 1'
#
loop_
_entity.id
_entity.type
_entity.pdbx_description
1 polymer ?
#
loop_
_entity_poly.entity_id
_entity_poly.type
_entity_poly.pdbx_seq_one_letter_code
_entity_poly.pdbx_strand_id
1 'polypeptide(L)'
;MPDFLQIALKNDGDSSNIHAYITGLAIQQGSRRCLLKSDGNDLYFPQNPPAIGSPLAEDCAIPLGPPGHTTIVKIPQIAGGRIWIVEGKLTFLLNPGPALVEPSVLNPSDPNAQANFGFCEFTLNDAQLYANISYVDFVPRIPIAITLQQASGQMQHVAGMAPDGLDRLAEGLRQQARNDGRPWDKLIVQAGGRNLRILNATHGNAVGASFEGYYEPFIEEVWRKYSSGPRMKVDTQAGPGVLEGHVNH
;
A
#
# COMPACT_ATOMS: atom_id res chain seq x y z
N MET A 1 -10.56 -0.37 -22.95
CA MET A 1 -9.21 -0.20 -22.36
C MET A 1 -8.18 -1.02 -23.13
N PRO A 2 -6.88 -0.72 -23.05
CA PRO A 2 -5.87 -1.56 -23.71
C PRO A 2 -5.72 -2.92 -23.01
N ASP A 3 -5.27 -3.93 -23.76
CA ASP A 3 -4.95 -5.26 -23.22
C ASP A 3 -3.69 -5.24 -22.32
N PHE A 4 -2.87 -4.21 -22.50
CA PHE A 4 -1.66 -3.98 -21.73
C PHE A 4 -1.43 -2.50 -21.45
N LEU A 5 -0.77 -2.21 -20.35
CA LEU A 5 -0.29 -0.88 -20.00
C LEU A 5 1.23 -0.87 -19.98
N GLN A 6 1.83 0.10 -20.67
CA GLN A 6 3.23 0.43 -20.49
C GLN A 6 3.35 1.31 -19.25
N ILE A 7 4.23 0.94 -18.33
CA ILE A 7 4.51 1.67 -17.11
C ILE A 7 5.96 2.13 -17.16
N ALA A 8 6.16 3.43 -16.97
CA ALA A 8 7.48 4.01 -16.76
C ALA A 8 7.80 4.01 -15.26
N LEU A 9 8.65 3.09 -14.83
CA LEU A 9 9.18 3.04 -13.48
C LEU A 9 10.41 3.95 -13.43
N LYS A 10 10.23 5.15 -12.88
CA LYS A 10 11.27 6.18 -12.83
C LYS A 10 11.91 6.26 -11.44
N ASN A 11 13.25 6.18 -11.39
CA ASN A 11 14.01 6.39 -10.16
C ASN A 11 14.31 7.89 -10.00
N ASP A 12 13.41 8.63 -9.34
CA ASP A 12 13.65 10.03 -8.95
C ASP A 12 14.25 10.16 -7.54
N GLY A 13 14.78 9.06 -6.99
CA GLY A 13 15.46 9.03 -5.69
C GLY A 13 16.96 9.35 -5.79
N ASP A 14 17.69 9.02 -4.73
CA ASP A 14 19.12 9.28 -4.57
C ASP A 14 19.99 8.00 -4.53
N SER A 15 19.37 6.83 -4.61
CA SER A 15 20.02 5.52 -4.57
C SER A 15 19.92 4.78 -5.89
N SER A 16 20.99 4.10 -6.31
CA SER A 16 20.98 3.17 -7.44
C SER A 16 20.51 1.76 -7.07
N ASN A 17 20.34 1.48 -5.77
CA ASN A 17 19.95 0.18 -5.25
C ASN A 17 18.42 0.10 -5.06
N ILE A 18 17.65 0.50 -6.05
CA ILE A 18 16.19 0.44 -6.02
C ILE A 18 15.69 -0.66 -6.96
N HIS A 19 14.80 -1.51 -6.45
CA HIS A 19 14.12 -2.53 -7.23
C HIS A 19 12.61 -2.35 -7.13
N ALA A 20 11.92 -2.78 -8.18
CA ALA A 20 10.48 -2.91 -8.21
C ALA A 20 10.05 -4.37 -8.32
N TYR A 21 8.85 -4.65 -7.85
CA TYR A 21 8.14 -5.90 -8.10
C TYR A 21 6.70 -5.56 -8.47
N ILE A 22 6.08 -6.33 -9.35
CA ILE A 22 4.67 -6.14 -9.70
C ILE A 22 3.93 -7.44 -9.43
N THR A 23 2.90 -7.39 -8.58
CA THR A 23 2.07 -8.55 -8.21
C THR A 23 0.61 -8.26 -8.55
N GLY A 24 -0.21 -9.30 -8.72
CA GLY A 24 -1.65 -9.13 -8.95
C GLY A 24 -2.35 -10.40 -9.40
N LEU A 25 -3.59 -10.27 -9.88
CA LEU A 25 -4.37 -11.35 -10.50
C LEU A 25 -4.49 -11.08 -12.00
N ALA A 26 -3.90 -11.92 -12.85
CA ALA A 26 -3.94 -11.76 -14.30
C ALA A 26 -5.33 -12.13 -14.85
N ILE A 27 -6.13 -11.11 -15.20
CA ILE A 27 -7.57 -11.26 -15.51
C ILE A 27 -7.77 -12.22 -16.69
N GLN A 28 -7.04 -12.01 -17.79
CA GLN A 28 -7.13 -12.82 -19.00
C GLN A 28 -6.55 -14.24 -18.86
N GLN A 29 -5.94 -14.55 -17.71
CA GLN A 29 -5.37 -15.86 -17.37
C GLN A 29 -6.17 -16.54 -16.26
N GLY A 30 -7.49 -16.33 -16.25
CA GLY A 30 -8.39 -16.90 -15.25
C GLY A 30 -8.20 -16.31 -13.85
N SER A 31 -7.81 -15.04 -13.76
CA SER A 31 -7.51 -14.34 -12.50
C SER A 31 -6.48 -15.07 -11.62
N ARG A 32 -5.52 -15.76 -12.24
CA ARG A 32 -4.44 -16.44 -11.51
C ARG A 32 -3.50 -15.42 -10.89
N ARG A 33 -3.09 -15.68 -9.63
CA ARG A 33 -2.04 -14.90 -8.94
C ARG A 33 -0.74 -14.97 -9.73
N CYS A 34 -0.15 -13.81 -10.00
CA CYS A 34 1.08 -13.68 -10.76
C CYS A 34 2.01 -12.61 -10.19
N LEU A 35 3.27 -12.68 -10.63
CA LEU A 35 4.25 -11.61 -10.54
C LEU A 35 4.73 -11.27 -11.95
N LEU A 36 5.16 -10.04 -12.19
CA LEU A 36 5.92 -9.70 -13.39
C LEU A 36 7.38 -10.14 -13.20
N LYS A 37 7.95 -10.78 -14.22
CA LYS A 37 9.35 -11.20 -14.22
C LYS A 37 10.29 -10.00 -14.29
N SER A 38 11.56 -10.24 -13.99
CA SER A 38 12.62 -9.22 -14.00
C SER A 38 12.88 -8.61 -15.38
N ASP A 39 12.47 -9.27 -16.46
CA ASP A 39 12.48 -8.71 -17.83
C ASP A 39 11.44 -7.60 -18.07
N GLY A 40 10.51 -7.40 -17.13
CA GLY A 40 9.48 -6.37 -17.21
C GLY A 40 8.37 -6.63 -18.23
N ASN A 41 8.25 -7.84 -18.78
CA ASN A 41 7.29 -8.17 -19.84
C ASN A 41 6.51 -9.45 -19.58
N ASP A 42 7.18 -10.48 -19.09
CA ASP A 42 6.58 -11.80 -18.93
C ASP A 42 6.01 -12.01 -17.52
N LEU A 43 4.95 -12.80 -17.40
CA LEU A 43 4.36 -13.15 -16.11
C LEU A 43 4.95 -14.44 -15.55
N TYR A 44 5.31 -14.42 -14.26
CA TYR A 44 5.56 -15.59 -13.44
C TYR A 44 4.27 -16.00 -12.70
N PHE A 45 3.89 -17.27 -12.83
CA PHE A 45 2.78 -17.87 -12.09
C PHE A 45 3.33 -18.87 -11.07
N PRO A 46 3.32 -18.54 -9.77
CA PRO A 46 3.78 -19.44 -8.74
C PRO A 46 3.14 -20.83 -8.82
N GLN A 47 3.98 -21.86 -8.65
CA GLN A 47 3.55 -23.26 -8.56
C GLN A 47 3.41 -23.68 -7.10
N ASN A 48 2.72 -24.80 -6.86
CA ASN A 48 2.54 -25.31 -5.51
C ASN A 48 3.90 -25.61 -4.84
N PRO A 49 4.25 -24.94 -3.73
CA PRO A 49 5.54 -25.15 -3.07
C PRO A 49 5.56 -26.44 -2.23
N PRO A 50 6.75 -26.94 -1.86
CA PRO A 50 6.89 -28.14 -1.01
C PRO A 50 6.47 -27.91 0.45
N ALA A 51 6.50 -26.66 0.93
CA ALA A 51 6.14 -26.31 2.31
C ALA A 51 5.63 -24.85 2.42
N ILE A 52 5.00 -24.54 3.55
CA ILE A 52 4.66 -23.18 3.95
C ILE A 52 5.94 -22.33 4.06
N GLY A 53 5.88 -21.09 3.59
CA GLY A 53 7.02 -20.17 3.64
C GLY A 53 8.15 -20.51 2.67
N SER A 54 7.89 -21.27 1.61
CA SER A 54 8.90 -21.56 0.58
C SER A 54 9.25 -20.28 -0.20
N PRO A 55 10.49 -20.11 -0.69
CA PRO A 55 10.84 -18.94 -1.50
C PRO A 55 10.17 -18.99 -2.88
N LEU A 56 10.11 -17.85 -3.57
CA LEU A 56 9.84 -17.84 -5.01
C LEU A 56 10.92 -18.63 -5.76
N ALA A 57 10.49 -19.39 -6.78
CA ALA A 57 11.40 -20.11 -7.66
C ALA A 57 12.04 -19.22 -8.75
N GLU A 58 11.50 -18.01 -8.96
CA GLU A 58 11.93 -17.08 -10.00
C GLU A 58 12.22 -15.70 -9.41
N ASP A 59 13.35 -15.09 -9.76
CA ASP A 59 13.69 -13.73 -9.34
C ASP A 59 12.91 -12.70 -10.17
N CYS A 60 11.93 -12.09 -9.51
CA CYS A 60 11.03 -11.09 -10.10
C CYS A 60 11.47 -9.65 -9.81
N ALA A 61 12.70 -9.42 -9.32
CA ALA A 61 13.20 -8.09 -9.03
C ALA A 61 13.52 -7.32 -10.31
N ILE A 62 12.86 -6.18 -10.52
CA ILE A 62 13.08 -5.29 -11.66
C ILE A 62 13.99 -4.14 -11.19
N PRO A 63 15.25 -4.06 -11.63
CA PRO A 63 16.14 -2.98 -11.22
C PRO A 63 15.70 -1.64 -11.83
N LEU A 64 15.69 -0.57 -11.02
CA LEU A 64 15.34 0.78 -11.48
C LEU A 64 16.56 1.63 -11.87
N GLY A 65 17.77 1.08 -11.74
CA GLY A 65 19.00 1.76 -12.14
C GLY A 65 19.35 2.99 -11.28
N PRO A 66 20.31 3.82 -11.72
CA PRO A 66 20.72 5.02 -10.98
C PRO A 66 19.63 6.12 -10.97
N PRO A 67 19.75 7.13 -10.09
CA PRO A 67 18.91 8.32 -10.13
C PRO A 67 18.73 8.92 -11.53
N GLY A 68 17.51 9.28 -11.88
CA GLY A 68 17.09 9.76 -13.21
C GLY A 68 16.81 8.66 -14.25
N HIS A 69 17.14 7.40 -13.95
CA HIS A 69 16.85 6.29 -14.85
C HIS A 69 15.36 5.97 -14.91
N THR A 70 14.91 5.46 -16.07
CA THR A 70 13.54 5.01 -16.29
C THR A 70 13.56 3.62 -16.90
N THR A 71 12.94 2.66 -16.21
CA THR A 71 12.71 1.31 -16.69
C THR A 71 11.29 1.23 -17.23
N ILE A 72 11.12 0.80 -18.49
CA ILE A 72 9.80 0.58 -19.08
C ILE A 72 9.41 -0.88 -18.88
N VAL A 73 8.23 -1.10 -18.31
CA VAL A 73 7.64 -2.43 -18.13
C VAL A 73 6.27 -2.49 -18.77
N LYS A 74 5.79 -3.69 -19.04
CA LYS A 74 4.49 -3.96 -19.64
C LYS A 74 3.70 -4.90 -18.72
N ILE A 75 2.52 -4.45 -18.32
CA ILE A 75 1.58 -5.29 -17.57
C ILE A 75 0.34 -5.58 -18.42
N PRO A 76 -0.22 -6.80 -18.37
CA PRO A 76 -1.55 -7.05 -18.93
C PRO A 76 -2.64 -6.50 -18.01
N GLN A 77 -3.90 -6.75 -18.35
CA GLN A 77 -5.03 -6.54 -17.44
C GLN A 77 -4.85 -7.34 -16.14
N ILE A 78 -4.73 -6.63 -15.03
CA ILE A 78 -4.45 -7.15 -13.70
C ILE A 78 -5.45 -6.54 -12.71
N ALA A 79 -6.07 -7.38 -11.88
CA ALA A 79 -6.89 -6.97 -10.75
C ALA A 79 -6.10 -7.05 -9.44
N GLY A 80 -6.38 -6.11 -8.51
CA GLY A 80 -5.76 -6.06 -7.19
C GLY A 80 -4.23 -6.06 -7.27
N GLY A 81 -3.71 -5.27 -8.21
CA GLY A 81 -2.29 -5.20 -8.51
C GLY A 81 -1.55 -4.28 -7.53
N ARG A 82 -0.29 -4.62 -7.24
CA ARG A 82 0.63 -3.79 -6.46
C ARG A 82 1.92 -3.61 -7.23
N ILE A 83 2.43 -2.37 -7.25
CA ILE A 83 3.79 -2.06 -7.66
C ILE A 83 4.56 -1.76 -6.38
N TRP A 84 5.40 -2.69 -5.98
CA TRP A 84 6.26 -2.60 -4.81
C TRP A 84 7.55 -1.90 -5.21
N ILE A 85 8.01 -0.93 -4.41
CA ILE A 85 9.29 -0.25 -4.59
C ILE A 85 10.10 -0.44 -3.32
N VAL A 86 11.35 -0.87 -3.45
CA VAL A 86 12.22 -1.19 -2.31
C VAL A 86 13.65 -0.73 -2.56
N GLU A 87 14.33 -0.32 -1.49
CA GLU A 87 15.77 -0.21 -1.44
C GLU A 87 16.39 -1.59 -1.11
N GLY A 88 17.17 -2.14 -2.03
CA GLY A 88 17.58 -3.55 -2.01
C GLY A 88 16.54 -4.46 -2.66
N LYS A 89 16.27 -5.64 -2.09
CA LYS A 89 15.33 -6.63 -2.62
C LYS A 89 14.26 -7.00 -1.59
N LEU A 90 13.07 -7.39 -2.07
CA LEU A 90 12.02 -7.97 -1.23
C LEU A 90 12.06 -9.50 -1.31
N THR A 91 11.77 -10.12 -0.18
CA THR A 91 11.53 -11.56 -0.07
C THR A 91 10.03 -11.81 -0.12
N PHE A 92 9.58 -12.46 -1.19
CA PHE A 92 8.23 -13.02 -1.28
C PHE A 92 8.31 -14.51 -0.94
N LEU A 93 7.28 -15.01 -0.25
CA LEU A 93 7.18 -16.42 0.13
C LEU A 93 5.94 -17.05 -0.51
N LEU A 94 5.87 -18.38 -0.49
CA LEU A 94 4.79 -19.18 -1.04
C LEU A 94 4.30 -20.19 0.00
N ASN A 95 2.98 -20.35 0.06
CA ASN A 95 2.31 -21.42 0.78
C ASN A 95 1.65 -22.41 -0.20
N PRO A 96 1.43 -23.68 0.21
CA PRO A 96 0.66 -24.64 -0.58
C PRO A 96 -0.72 -24.08 -0.94
N GLY A 97 -1.17 -24.28 -2.18
CA GLY A 97 -2.40 -23.65 -2.69
C GLY A 97 -2.38 -23.38 -4.20
N PRO A 98 -1.26 -22.99 -4.82
CA PRO A 98 -0.21 -22.06 -4.33
C PRO A 98 -0.78 -20.70 -3.90
N ALA A 99 -0.23 -20.12 -2.84
CA ALA A 99 -0.60 -18.79 -2.37
C ALA A 99 0.65 -17.92 -2.19
N LEU A 100 0.63 -16.72 -2.79
CA LEU A 100 1.67 -15.71 -2.57
C LEU A 100 1.52 -15.11 -1.18
N VAL A 101 2.59 -15.15 -0.40
CA VAL A 101 2.73 -14.43 0.86
C VAL A 101 3.52 -13.16 0.57
N GLU A 102 2.83 -12.04 0.64
CA GLU A 102 3.40 -10.72 0.41
C GLU A 102 4.12 -10.20 1.66
N PRO A 103 5.09 -9.27 1.51
CA PRO A 103 5.84 -8.70 2.64
C PRO A 103 4.94 -8.15 3.75
N SER A 104 5.21 -8.51 5.00
CA SER A 104 4.49 -7.99 6.16
C SER A 104 5.31 -6.96 6.93
N VAL A 105 4.72 -5.79 7.16
CA VAL A 105 5.25 -4.79 8.11
C VAL A 105 4.80 -5.03 9.55
N LEU A 106 3.92 -6.00 9.77
CA LEU A 106 3.24 -6.26 11.05
C LEU A 106 3.85 -7.41 11.84
N ASN A 107 4.67 -8.22 11.20
CA ASN A 107 5.39 -9.33 11.82
C ASN A 107 6.88 -8.94 11.97
N PRO A 108 7.38 -8.71 13.19
CA PRO A 108 8.79 -8.39 13.41
C PRO A 108 9.78 -9.45 12.92
N SER A 109 9.33 -10.70 12.76
CA SER A 109 10.13 -11.80 12.21
C SER A 109 9.99 -11.97 10.70
N ASP A 110 9.23 -11.12 10.01
CA ASP A 110 9.17 -11.11 8.55
C ASP A 110 10.56 -10.82 7.97
N PRO A 111 11.00 -11.52 6.91
CA PRO A 111 12.30 -11.25 6.28
C PRO A 111 12.44 -9.82 5.75
N ASN A 112 11.32 -9.12 5.53
CA ASN A 112 11.28 -7.73 5.07
C ASN A 112 11.06 -6.72 6.21
N ALA A 113 11.07 -7.15 7.48
CA ALA A 113 10.77 -6.27 8.61
C ALA A 113 11.67 -5.02 8.65
N GLN A 114 12.94 -5.16 8.25
CA GLN A 114 13.92 -4.08 8.19
C GLN A 114 14.09 -3.44 6.80
N ALA A 115 13.36 -3.92 5.78
CA ALA A 115 13.48 -3.41 4.41
C ALA A 115 12.77 -2.05 4.25
N ASN A 116 13.41 -1.12 3.55
CA ASN A 116 12.81 0.17 3.20
C ASN A 116 11.99 0.00 1.92
N PHE A 117 10.69 -0.27 2.04
CA PHE A 117 9.79 -0.46 0.92
C PHE A 117 8.46 0.28 1.11
N GLY A 118 7.76 0.44 0.00
CA GLY A 118 6.38 0.91 -0.09
C GLY A 118 5.72 0.31 -1.33
N PHE A 119 4.44 0.60 -1.55
CA PHE A 119 3.76 0.18 -2.77
C PHE A 119 2.68 1.18 -3.18
N CYS A 120 2.34 1.16 -4.47
CA CYS A 120 1.08 1.69 -4.97
C CYS A 120 0.21 0.57 -5.52
N GLU A 121 -1.09 0.82 -5.56
CA GLU A 121 -2.10 -0.16 -5.96
C GLU A 121 -2.70 0.24 -7.29
N PHE A 122 -3.10 -0.75 -8.07
CA PHE A 122 -3.81 -0.53 -9.32
C PHE A 122 -4.75 -1.67 -9.69
N THR A 123 -5.70 -1.39 -10.57
CA THR A 123 -6.46 -2.40 -11.31
C THR A 123 -6.66 -1.89 -12.73
N LEU A 124 -6.21 -2.68 -13.70
CA LEU A 124 -6.48 -2.47 -15.12
C LEU A 124 -7.42 -3.59 -15.58
N ASN A 125 -8.62 -3.23 -16.02
CA ASN A 125 -9.57 -4.15 -16.65
C ASN A 125 -10.03 -3.59 -18.01
N ASP A 126 -11.04 -4.23 -18.59
CA ASP A 126 -11.61 -3.85 -19.89
C ASP A 126 -12.34 -2.49 -19.88
N ALA A 127 -12.86 -2.10 -18.72
CA ALA A 127 -13.60 -0.86 -18.51
C ALA A 127 -12.72 0.34 -18.16
N GLN A 128 -11.74 0.19 -17.26
CA GLN A 128 -11.00 1.32 -16.68
C GLN A 128 -9.67 0.94 -16.02
N LEU A 129 -8.91 1.98 -15.65
CA LEU A 129 -7.74 1.91 -14.79
C LEU A 129 -8.06 2.65 -13.48
N TYR A 130 -7.90 1.95 -12.36
CA TYR A 130 -7.77 2.55 -11.04
C TYR A 130 -6.33 2.48 -10.60
N ALA A 131 -5.80 3.55 -10.02
CA ALA A 131 -4.47 3.55 -9.39
C ALA A 131 -4.45 4.52 -8.23
N ASN A 132 -3.79 4.13 -7.12
CA ASN A 132 -3.72 4.94 -5.92
C ASN A 132 -2.41 4.72 -5.17
N ILE A 133 -1.97 5.76 -4.46
CA ILE A 133 -1.06 5.64 -3.33
C ILE A 133 -1.93 5.39 -2.10
N SER A 134 -1.50 4.51 -1.21
CA SER A 134 -2.24 4.16 0.00
C SER A 134 -1.33 4.20 1.22
N TYR A 135 -1.84 4.74 2.32
CA TYR A 135 -1.24 4.68 3.64
C TYR A 135 -2.14 3.95 4.64
N VAL A 136 -3.03 3.08 4.12
CA VAL A 136 -3.97 2.32 4.96
C VAL A 136 -3.23 1.40 5.93
N ASP A 137 -2.14 0.77 5.51
CA ASP A 137 -1.35 -0.11 6.39
C ASP A 137 -0.20 0.63 7.08
N PHE A 138 0.56 1.41 6.33
CA PHE A 138 1.69 2.18 6.84
C PHE A 138 2.08 3.30 5.89
N VAL A 139 2.77 4.30 6.43
CA VAL A 139 3.48 5.33 5.65
C VAL A 139 4.92 4.86 5.46
N PRO A 140 5.36 4.59 4.21
CA PRO A 140 6.73 4.18 3.92
C PRO A 140 7.69 5.36 4.00
N ARG A 141 8.99 5.10 4.26
CA ARG A 141 10.02 6.12 4.03
C ARG A 141 10.20 6.43 2.56
N ILE A 142 10.16 5.43 1.68
CA ILE A 142 10.28 5.63 0.24
C ILE A 142 9.04 6.34 -0.31
N PRO A 143 9.13 7.60 -0.79
CA PRO A 143 7.98 8.28 -1.37
C PRO A 143 7.68 7.70 -2.75
N ILE A 144 6.40 7.51 -3.04
CA ILE A 144 5.91 7.05 -4.34
C ILE A 144 4.99 8.13 -4.90
N ALA A 145 5.16 8.48 -6.16
CA ALA A 145 4.27 9.34 -6.92
C ALA A 145 3.68 8.56 -8.09
N ILE A 146 2.48 8.92 -8.54
CA ILE A 146 1.83 8.31 -9.69
C ILE A 146 1.44 9.41 -10.66
N THR A 147 1.76 9.20 -11.94
CA THR A 147 1.33 10.06 -13.03
C THR A 147 0.64 9.21 -14.08
N LEU A 148 -0.60 9.56 -14.42
CA LEU A 148 -1.34 8.96 -15.53
C LEU A 148 -1.39 9.92 -16.70
N GLN A 149 -0.90 9.46 -17.85
CA GLN A 149 -1.14 10.11 -19.14
C GLN A 149 -2.29 9.40 -19.84
N GLN A 150 -3.37 10.14 -20.11
CA GLN A 150 -4.50 9.61 -20.87
C GLN A 150 -4.22 9.67 -22.37
N ALA A 151 -4.97 8.89 -23.15
CA ALA A 151 -4.89 8.92 -24.62
C ALA A 151 -5.21 10.31 -25.22
N SER A 152 -5.99 11.13 -24.51
CA SER A 152 -6.27 12.53 -24.86
C SER A 152 -5.07 13.47 -24.69
N GLY A 153 -3.98 13.00 -24.07
CA GLY A 153 -2.84 13.82 -23.64
C GLY A 153 -3.02 14.48 -22.28
N GLN A 154 -4.21 14.36 -21.66
CA GLN A 154 -4.41 14.88 -20.30
C GLN A 154 -3.56 14.12 -19.28
N MET A 155 -3.07 14.86 -18.30
CA MET A 155 -2.24 14.36 -17.22
C MET A 155 -3.00 14.41 -15.90
N GLN A 156 -2.95 13.33 -15.15
CA GLN A 156 -3.34 13.28 -13.74
C GLN A 156 -2.11 12.93 -12.91
N HIS A 157 -1.93 13.59 -11.79
CA HIS A 157 -0.75 13.39 -10.94
C HIS A 157 -1.15 13.36 -9.47
N VAL A 158 -0.64 12.36 -8.75
CA VAL A 158 -0.66 12.31 -7.30
C VAL A 158 0.77 12.28 -6.81
N ALA A 159 1.17 13.32 -6.08
CA ALA A 159 2.49 13.43 -5.51
C ALA A 159 2.67 12.49 -4.32
N GLY A 160 3.90 12.01 -4.12
CA GLY A 160 4.32 11.40 -2.87
C GLY A 160 4.63 12.44 -1.80
N MET A 161 5.06 11.96 -0.63
CA MET A 161 5.59 12.84 0.42
C MET A 161 6.88 13.54 -0.03
N ALA A 162 7.15 14.70 0.56
CA ALA A 162 8.46 15.33 0.47
C ALA A 162 9.56 14.41 1.05
N PRO A 163 10.85 14.61 0.71
CA PRO A 163 11.96 13.77 1.20
C PRO A 163 12.04 13.66 2.73
N ASP A 164 11.64 14.71 3.46
CA ASP A 164 11.61 14.77 4.93
C ASP A 164 10.21 14.45 5.52
N GLY A 165 9.25 14.07 4.67
CA GLY A 165 7.84 13.93 5.04
C GLY A 165 7.59 12.89 6.14
N LEU A 166 8.25 11.73 6.06
CA LEU A 166 8.14 10.70 7.11
C LEU A 166 8.68 11.22 8.45
N ASP A 167 9.78 11.97 8.44
CA ASP A 167 10.41 12.48 9.66
C ASP A 167 9.58 13.59 10.30
N ARG A 168 8.96 14.45 9.49
CA ARG A 168 7.99 15.44 9.96
C ARG A 168 6.73 14.79 10.54
N LEU A 169 6.22 13.74 9.90
CA LEU A 169 5.07 12.99 10.41
C LEU A 169 5.42 12.29 11.73
N ALA A 170 6.59 11.67 11.82
CA ALA A 170 7.09 11.06 13.05
C ALA A 170 7.15 12.10 14.19
N GLU A 171 7.64 13.31 13.93
CA GLU A 171 7.64 14.35 14.97
C GLU A 171 6.23 14.81 15.36
N GLY A 172 5.31 14.91 14.40
CA GLY A 172 3.90 15.18 14.68
C GLY A 172 3.27 14.13 15.59
N LEU A 173 3.55 12.85 15.36
CA LEU A 173 3.07 11.76 16.22
C LEU A 173 3.69 11.78 17.61
N ARG A 174 4.99 12.10 17.74
CA ARG A 174 5.61 12.31 19.06
C ARG A 174 4.98 13.47 19.80
N GLN A 175 4.67 14.56 19.11
CA GLN A 175 3.96 15.69 19.71
C GLN A 175 2.55 15.30 20.13
N GLN A 176 1.82 14.55 19.30
CA GLN A 176 0.48 14.09 19.63
C GLN A 176 0.49 13.18 20.87
N ALA A 177 1.45 12.24 20.97
CA ALA A 177 1.62 11.41 22.15
C ALA A 177 1.87 12.24 23.42
N ARG A 178 2.65 13.33 23.33
CA ARG A 178 2.84 14.28 24.45
C ARG A 178 1.55 15.03 24.81
N ASN A 179 0.68 15.29 23.83
CA ASN A 179 -0.55 16.07 24.01
C ASN A 179 -1.67 15.26 24.66
N ASP A 180 -1.92 14.04 24.20
CA ASP A 180 -3.08 13.23 24.62
C ASP A 180 -2.70 11.97 25.43
N GLY A 181 -1.39 11.70 25.59
CA GLY A 181 -0.88 10.54 26.32
C GLY A 181 -1.09 9.20 25.60
N ARG A 182 -1.58 9.20 24.35
CA ARG A 182 -1.82 7.98 23.57
C ARG A 182 -0.56 7.57 22.81
N PRO A 183 -0.38 6.26 22.49
CA PRO A 183 0.89 5.72 22.02
C PRO A 183 1.15 5.98 20.52
N TRP A 184 0.91 7.20 20.04
CA TRP A 184 1.14 7.61 18.66
C TRP A 184 2.62 7.49 18.25
N ASP A 185 3.52 7.80 19.17
CA ASP A 185 4.97 7.69 19.00
C ASP A 185 5.43 6.24 18.80
N LYS A 186 4.74 5.27 19.40
CA LYS A 186 5.04 3.83 19.24
C LYS A 186 4.75 3.30 17.83
N LEU A 187 3.92 3.98 17.03
CA LEU A 187 3.66 3.61 15.64
C LEU A 187 4.87 3.84 14.72
N ILE A 188 5.86 4.60 15.18
CA ILE A 188 7.09 4.90 14.45
C ILE A 188 8.04 3.70 14.55
N VAL A 189 8.17 2.95 13.47
CA VAL A 189 9.15 1.85 13.38
C VAL A 189 10.47 2.43 12.91
N GLN A 190 11.58 2.05 13.55
CA GLN A 190 12.93 2.51 13.21
C GLN A 190 13.82 1.34 12.78
N ALA A 191 14.76 1.62 11.89
CA ALA A 191 15.80 0.69 11.46
C ALA A 191 17.08 1.46 11.13
N GLY A 192 18.24 0.93 11.51
CA GLY A 192 19.54 1.57 11.24
C GLY A 192 19.64 3.01 11.77
N GLY A 193 18.98 3.33 12.88
CA GLY A 193 19.01 4.66 13.50
C GLY A 193 18.13 5.72 12.84
N ARG A 194 17.27 5.36 11.88
CA ARG A 194 16.31 6.28 11.23
C ARG A 194 14.88 5.74 11.27
N ASN A 195 13.88 6.61 11.15
CA ASN A 195 12.48 6.17 11.02
C ASN A 195 12.35 5.32 9.74
N LEU A 196 11.87 4.09 9.78
CA LEU A 196 11.74 3.24 8.59
C LEU A 196 10.37 3.40 7.94
N ARG A 197 9.34 3.44 8.79
CA ARG A 197 7.93 3.56 8.42
C ARG A 197 7.11 3.96 9.64
N ILE A 198 5.87 4.37 9.41
CA ILE A 198 4.89 4.63 10.47
C ILE A 198 3.70 3.71 10.22
N LEU A 199 3.35 2.85 11.18
CA LEU A 199 2.20 1.96 11.05
C LEU A 199 0.89 2.71 11.25
N ASN A 200 -0.18 2.24 10.62
CA ASN A 200 -1.54 2.68 10.96
C ASN A 200 -1.86 2.33 12.43
N ALA A 201 -2.63 3.19 13.11
CA ALA A 201 -3.11 2.94 14.46
C ALA A 201 -3.89 1.63 14.61
N THR A 202 -4.62 1.17 13.58
CA THR A 202 -5.30 -0.14 13.57
C THR A 202 -4.34 -1.32 13.67
N HIS A 203 -3.07 -1.10 13.35
CA HIS A 203 -1.98 -2.07 13.41
C HIS A 203 -1.09 -1.89 14.65
N GLY A 204 -1.48 -1.03 15.60
CA GLY A 204 -0.67 -0.68 16.76
C GLY A 204 -0.24 -1.88 17.62
N ASN A 205 -1.02 -2.96 17.65
CA ASN A 205 -0.67 -4.18 18.37
C ASN A 205 0.67 -4.80 17.91
N ALA A 206 1.07 -4.63 16.64
CA ALA A 206 2.36 -5.09 16.11
C ALA A 206 3.56 -4.41 16.80
N VAL A 207 3.35 -3.25 17.41
CA VAL A 207 4.38 -2.42 18.06
C VAL A 207 4.05 -2.09 19.52
N GLY A 208 3.10 -2.83 20.12
CA GLY A 208 2.70 -2.61 21.51
C GLY A 208 2.02 -1.25 21.77
N ALA A 209 1.31 -0.73 20.76
CA ALA A 209 0.49 0.47 20.83
C ALA A 209 -1.00 0.08 20.83
N SER A 210 -1.74 0.41 21.90
CA SER A 210 -3.19 0.22 21.95
C SER A 210 -3.91 1.56 21.87
N PHE A 211 -4.91 1.62 21.00
CA PHE A 211 -5.85 2.74 20.83
C PHE A 211 -7.27 2.36 21.26
N GLU A 212 -7.41 1.32 22.08
CA GLU A 212 -8.69 0.92 22.65
C GLU A 212 -9.36 2.12 23.36
N GLY A 213 -10.66 2.26 23.12
CA GLY A 213 -11.46 3.38 23.59
C GLY A 213 -11.05 4.76 23.10
N TYR A 214 -10.18 4.90 22.09
CA TYR A 214 -9.74 6.23 21.62
C TYR A 214 -10.93 7.07 21.10
N TYR A 215 -11.81 6.44 20.31
CA TYR A 215 -12.99 7.11 19.76
C TYR A 215 -14.25 6.94 20.61
N GLU A 216 -14.23 6.14 21.68
CA GLU A 216 -15.42 5.87 22.50
C GLU A 216 -16.12 7.14 23.00
N PRO A 217 -15.42 8.12 23.61
CA PRO A 217 -16.08 9.35 24.06
C PRO A 217 -16.80 10.10 22.93
N PHE A 218 -16.19 10.16 21.75
CA PHE A 218 -16.78 10.84 20.59
C PHE A 218 -17.94 10.04 19.98
N ILE A 219 -17.84 8.71 19.95
CA ILE A 219 -18.94 7.82 19.54
C ILE A 219 -20.14 8.03 20.47
N GLU A 220 -19.94 8.06 21.79
CA GLU A 220 -21.01 8.33 22.77
C GLU A 220 -21.66 9.71 22.56
N GLU A 221 -20.87 10.75 22.24
CA GLU A 221 -21.41 12.06 21.88
C GLU A 221 -22.31 12.02 20.64
N VAL A 222 -21.88 11.30 19.59
CA VAL A 222 -22.65 11.11 18.37
C VAL A 222 -23.93 10.34 18.65
N TRP A 223 -23.87 9.25 19.42
CA TRP A 223 -25.04 8.46 19.80
C TRP A 223 -26.05 9.30 20.59
N ARG A 224 -25.60 10.05 21.61
CA ARG A 224 -26.44 10.95 22.40
C ARG A 224 -27.11 12.04 21.55
N LYS A 225 -26.40 12.58 20.55
CA LYS A 225 -26.97 13.56 19.63
C LYS A 225 -28.11 12.97 18.80
N TYR A 226 -27.97 11.75 18.29
CA TYR A 226 -28.96 11.13 17.40
C TYR A 226 -30.02 10.28 18.12
N SER A 227 -29.93 10.14 19.45
CA SER A 227 -31.02 9.64 20.31
C SER A 227 -31.92 10.77 20.83
N SER A 228 -31.46 12.02 20.85
CA SER A 228 -32.19 13.18 21.40
C SER A 228 -33.09 13.91 20.38
N GLY A 229 -33.38 13.28 19.24
CA GLY A 229 -34.36 13.77 18.25
C GLY A 229 -33.82 14.07 16.84
N PRO A 230 -32.63 14.66 16.66
CA PRO A 230 -32.05 14.87 15.33
C PRO A 230 -31.95 13.57 14.53
N ARG A 231 -32.21 13.64 13.22
CA ARG A 231 -31.98 12.53 12.28
C ARG A 231 -30.67 12.78 11.55
N MET A 232 -29.79 11.79 11.52
CA MET A 232 -28.61 11.80 10.68
C MET A 232 -29.05 11.65 9.22
N LYS A 233 -28.65 12.59 8.36
CA LYS A 233 -28.87 12.51 6.91
C LYS A 233 -27.55 12.12 6.26
N VAL A 234 -27.56 11.02 5.52
CA VAL A 234 -26.42 10.55 4.74
C VAL A 234 -26.83 10.52 3.28
N ASP A 235 -26.27 11.41 2.48
CA ASP A 235 -26.34 11.28 1.03
C ASP A 235 -25.36 10.20 0.59
N THR A 236 -25.89 9.08 0.11
CA THR A 236 -25.10 7.93 -0.34
C THR A 236 -24.37 8.19 -1.65
N GLN A 237 -24.71 9.27 -2.36
CA GLN A 237 -24.24 9.58 -3.71
C GLN A 237 -24.45 8.41 -4.70
N ALA A 238 -25.43 7.56 -4.41
CA ALA A 238 -25.81 6.36 -5.15
C ALA A 238 -27.34 6.26 -5.27
N GLY A 239 -27.84 5.18 -5.86
CA GLY A 239 -29.28 4.97 -6.12
C GLY A 239 -30.23 5.28 -4.95
N PRO A 240 -29.91 4.91 -3.69
CA PRO A 240 -30.76 5.24 -2.53
C PRO A 240 -30.88 6.73 -2.20
N GLY A 241 -30.01 7.60 -2.73
CA GLY A 241 -30.02 9.04 -2.44
C GLY A 241 -29.72 9.34 -0.97
N VAL A 242 -30.53 10.23 -0.38
CA VAL A 242 -30.40 10.63 1.03
C VAL A 242 -31.15 9.65 1.93
N LEU A 243 -30.39 8.99 2.82
CA LEU A 243 -30.91 8.13 3.87
C LEU A 243 -30.98 8.88 5.20
N GLU A 244 -32.00 8.57 6.00
CA GLU A 244 -32.17 9.11 7.35
C GLU A 244 -32.03 8.03 8.41
N GLY A 245 -31.10 8.22 9.34
CA GLY A 245 -30.88 7.37 10.51
C GLY A 245 -31.15 8.11 11.82
N HIS A 246 -31.57 7.38 12.85
CA HIS A 246 -31.65 7.85 14.23
C HIS A 246 -31.33 6.67 15.15
N VAL A 247 -30.93 6.95 16.38
CA VAL A 247 -30.66 5.92 17.38
C VAL A 247 -31.97 5.57 18.07
N ASN A 248 -32.37 4.30 18.01
CA ASN A 248 -33.48 3.75 18.78
C ASN A 248 -32.92 2.98 19.97
N HIS A 249 -33.33 3.35 21.17
CA HIS A 249 -33.12 2.61 22.40
C HIS A 249 -34.45 2.11 22.94
#